data_AF-A0A212FAL9-F1
#
_entry.id   AF-A0A212FAL9-F1
#
_cell.length_a   1.000
_cell.length_b   1.000
_cell.length_c   1.000
_cell.angle_alpha   90.00
_cell.angle_beta   90.00
_cell.angle_gamma   90.00
#
_symmetry.space_group_name_H-M   'P 1'
#
loop_
_entity.id
_entity.type
_entity.pdbx_description
1 polymer ?
#
loop_
_entity_poly.entity_id
_entity_poly.type
_entity_poly.pdbx_seq_one_letter_code
_entity_poly.pdbx_strand_id
1 'polypeptide(L)'
;MQIAGWGGVIVASTGFFLQNRLIENIRNTEHYKDALKTLRLNVGAVHYLGEPIKDKRIKLTDSENNNADETSARFCVPVTGPKDKGQLLLQLNNHTFQYYIRMFVGTSREKFFYHNTLLCLVKSLQNRNITVDLRDDSYVCGHLDTVDGFMNLSLSKAVYCDTRQNEFLFENFFIQSRNIRYVHIPEDISIIDNIKNEVHKENMKHTNPKPKKSRKATKALQQHMKTVAMLEK
;
A
#
# COMPACT_ATOMS: atom_id res chain seq x y z
N MET A 1 12.74 -14.09 44.36
CA MET A 1 12.90 -13.59 42.98
C MET A 1 12.76 -14.66 41.89
N GLN A 2 13.02 -15.95 42.16
CA GLN A 2 12.96 -17.00 41.11
C GLN A 2 11.54 -17.43 40.71
N ILE A 3 10.56 -17.41 41.63
CA ILE A 3 9.17 -17.84 41.38
C ILE A 3 8.45 -16.93 40.38
N ALA A 4 8.70 -15.61 40.43
CA ALA A 4 8.15 -14.65 39.48
C ALA A 4 8.70 -14.82 38.05
N GLY A 5 9.94 -15.34 37.92
CA GLY A 5 10.54 -15.64 36.62
C GLY A 5 9.83 -16.78 35.90
N TRP A 6 9.57 -17.89 36.60
CA TRP A 6 8.84 -19.05 36.07
C TRP A 6 7.38 -18.71 35.72
N GLY A 7 6.70 -17.93 36.57
CA GLY A 7 5.34 -17.46 36.28
C GLY A 7 5.26 -16.63 34.99
N GLY A 8 6.26 -15.76 34.74
CA GLY A 8 6.34 -14.98 33.50
C GLY A 8 6.53 -15.84 32.25
N VAL A 9 7.33 -16.90 32.33
CA VAL A 9 7.57 -17.83 31.21
C VAL A 9 6.30 -18.62 30.86
N ILE A 10 5.57 -19.10 31.86
CA ILE A 10 4.31 -19.85 31.66
C ILE A 10 3.26 -18.96 30.98
N VAL A 11 3.05 -17.73 31.47
CA VAL A 11 2.07 -16.81 30.89
C VAL A 11 2.45 -16.44 29.45
N ALA A 12 3.73 -16.20 29.18
CA ALA A 12 4.20 -15.91 27.82
C ALA A 12 4.04 -17.10 26.87
N SER A 13 4.31 -18.33 27.32
CA SER A 13 4.18 -19.54 26.50
C SER A 13 2.72 -19.87 26.21
N THR A 14 1.82 -19.78 27.20
CA THR A 14 0.37 -19.95 26.99
C THR A 14 -0.19 -18.90 26.04
N GLY A 15 0.22 -17.63 26.18
CA GLY A 15 -0.18 -16.55 25.27
C GLY A 15 0.26 -16.81 23.83
N PHE A 16 1.51 -17.27 23.63
CA PHE A 16 2.02 -17.64 22.31
C PHE A 16 1.25 -18.83 21.71
N PHE A 17 0.96 -19.85 22.52
CA PHE A 17 0.22 -21.04 22.09
C PHE A 17 -1.21 -20.71 21.66
N LEU A 18 -1.94 -19.93 22.45
CA LEU A 18 -3.31 -19.51 22.12
C LEU A 18 -3.35 -18.69 20.83
N GLN A 19 -2.39 -17.77 20.65
CA GLN A 19 -2.32 -16.98 19.43
C GLN A 19 -2.09 -17.86 18.19
N ASN A 20 -1.20 -18.86 18.27
CA ASN A 20 -0.99 -19.78 17.16
C ASN A 20 -2.26 -20.60 16.86
N ARG A 21 -2.99 -21.04 17.89
CA ARG A 21 -4.23 -21.81 17.68
C ARG A 21 -5.32 -21.00 16.98
N LEU A 22 -5.46 -19.71 17.31
CA LEU A 22 -6.39 -18.82 16.62
C LEU A 22 -6.02 -18.63 15.15
N ILE A 23 -4.72 -18.47 14.85
CA ILE A 23 -4.23 -18.33 13.48
C ILE A 23 -4.51 -19.61 12.67
N GLU A 24 -4.27 -20.78 13.24
CA GLU A 24 -4.57 -22.06 12.59
C GLU A 24 -6.07 -22.24 12.33
N ASN A 25 -6.94 -21.83 13.27
CA ASN A 25 -8.38 -21.86 13.04
C ASN A 25 -8.80 -20.96 11.87
N ILE A 26 -8.24 -19.75 11.77
CA ILE A 26 -8.50 -18.85 10.64
C ILE A 26 -8.02 -19.46 9.33
N ARG A 27 -6.82 -20.04 9.31
CA ARG A 27 -6.26 -20.74 8.13
C ARG A 27 -7.10 -21.92 7.67
N ASN A 28 -7.83 -22.55 8.59
CA ASN A 28 -8.69 -23.69 8.30
C ASN A 28 -10.05 -23.32 7.69
N THR A 29 -10.44 -22.05 7.71
CA THR A 29 -11.68 -21.58 7.08
C THR A 29 -11.65 -21.76 5.56
N GLU A 30 -12.81 -22.08 4.98
CA GLU A 30 -12.96 -22.30 3.54
C GLU A 30 -12.60 -21.05 2.73
N HIS A 31 -13.13 -19.89 3.14
CA HIS A 31 -12.86 -18.61 2.50
C HIS A 31 -11.37 -18.24 2.46
N TYR A 32 -10.61 -18.59 3.51
CA TYR A 32 -9.17 -18.34 3.54
C TYR A 32 -8.42 -19.21 2.54
N LYS A 33 -8.75 -20.51 2.48
CA LYS A 33 -8.14 -21.46 1.54
C LYS A 33 -8.46 -21.09 0.10
N ASP A 34 -9.70 -20.70 -0.18
CA ASP A 34 -10.13 -20.30 -1.50
C ASP A 34 -9.47 -18.97 -1.95
N ALA A 35 -9.38 -17.98 -1.06
CA ALA A 35 -8.69 -16.73 -1.35
C ALA A 35 -7.19 -16.95 -1.66
N LEU A 36 -6.51 -17.83 -0.91
CA LEU A 36 -5.12 -18.20 -1.19
C LEU A 36 -4.96 -19.00 -2.48
N LYS A 37 -5.93 -19.88 -2.79
CA LYS A 37 -5.95 -20.62 -4.06
C LYS A 37 -6.07 -19.66 -5.23
N THR A 38 -7.02 -18.72 -5.16
CA THR A 38 -7.17 -17.70 -6.21
C THR A 38 -5.95 -16.80 -6.33
N LEU A 39 -5.33 -16.42 -5.20
CA LEU A 39 -4.07 -15.66 -5.23
C LEU A 39 -2.97 -16.40 -5.98
N ARG A 40 -2.85 -17.72 -5.79
CA ARG A 40 -1.86 -18.56 -6.48
C ARG A 40 -2.18 -18.78 -7.95
N LEU A 41 -3.46 -18.74 -8.34
CA LEU A 41 -3.88 -18.85 -9.73
C LEU A 41 -3.68 -17.54 -10.51
N ASN A 42 -3.59 -16.40 -9.83
CA ASN A 42 -3.46 -15.11 -10.48
C ASN A 42 -2.06 -14.92 -11.06
N VAL A 43 -1.97 -14.83 -12.39
CA VAL A 43 -0.70 -14.66 -13.14
C VAL A 43 0.07 -13.41 -12.70
N GLY A 44 -0.62 -12.31 -12.40
CA GLY A 44 0.01 -11.08 -11.94
C GLY A 44 0.61 -11.21 -10.53
N ALA A 45 -0.10 -11.88 -9.62
CA ALA A 45 0.38 -12.12 -8.27
C ALA A 45 1.60 -13.06 -8.26
N VAL A 46 1.56 -14.11 -9.08
CA VAL A 46 2.69 -15.04 -9.28
C VAL A 46 3.89 -14.33 -9.90
N HIS A 47 3.66 -13.47 -10.90
CA HIS A 47 4.73 -12.72 -11.55
C HIS A 47 5.49 -11.83 -10.54
N TYR A 48 4.76 -11.16 -9.65
CA TYR A 48 5.34 -10.23 -8.69
C TYR A 48 5.89 -10.90 -7.41
N LEU A 49 5.14 -11.78 -6.75
CA LEU A 49 5.62 -12.44 -5.52
C LEU A 49 6.65 -13.52 -5.83
N GLY A 50 6.50 -14.19 -6.97
CA GLY A 50 7.21 -15.43 -7.30
C GLY A 50 6.61 -16.64 -6.59
N GLU A 51 6.93 -17.84 -7.10
CA GLU A 51 6.52 -19.10 -6.49
C GLU A 51 7.66 -19.67 -5.63
N PRO A 52 7.36 -20.26 -4.45
CA PRO A 52 6.03 -20.46 -3.86
C PRO A 52 5.53 -19.25 -3.05
N ILE A 53 4.22 -18.93 -3.18
CA ILE A 53 3.54 -17.92 -2.36
C ILE A 53 3.15 -18.52 -0.99
N LYS A 54 3.69 -17.95 0.08
CA LYS A 54 3.47 -18.34 1.48
C LYS A 54 2.80 -17.20 2.25
N ASP A 55 1.84 -17.54 3.11
CA ASP A 55 1.29 -16.63 4.10
C ASP A 55 2.22 -16.50 5.32
N LYS A 56 2.29 -15.30 5.90
CA LYS A 56 3.08 -15.01 7.10
C LYS A 56 2.21 -15.00 8.34
N ARG A 57 2.86 -14.89 9.51
CA ARG A 57 2.17 -14.75 10.79
C ARG A 57 1.24 -13.54 10.75
N ILE A 58 -0.04 -13.81 10.95
CA ILE A 58 -1.09 -12.79 11.00
C ILE A 58 -1.04 -12.08 12.35
N LYS A 59 -1.02 -10.74 12.31
CA LYS A 59 -1.12 -9.91 13.52
C LYS A 59 -2.60 -9.65 13.82
N LEU A 60 -3.18 -10.43 14.73
CA LEU A 60 -4.57 -10.26 15.17
C LEU A 60 -4.81 -8.94 15.91
N THR A 61 -3.75 -8.33 16.47
CA THR A 61 -3.81 -7.05 17.20
C THR A 61 -3.78 -5.82 16.28
N ASP A 62 -3.70 -6.01 14.95
CA ASP A 62 -3.70 -4.91 13.99
C ASP A 62 -5.13 -4.42 13.75
N SER A 63 -5.64 -3.59 14.68
CA SER A 63 -6.99 -3.02 14.62
C SER A 63 -7.18 -2.00 13.48
N GLU A 64 -6.10 -1.58 12.82
CA GLU A 64 -6.19 -0.65 11.68
C GLU A 64 -6.51 -1.38 10.38
N ASN A 65 -5.94 -2.58 10.19
CA ASN A 65 -6.15 -3.38 8.99
C ASN A 65 -7.17 -4.51 9.17
N ASN A 66 -7.37 -4.95 10.41
CA ASN A 66 -8.39 -5.92 10.78
C ASN A 66 -9.48 -5.18 11.56
N ASN A 67 -10.45 -4.64 10.83
CA ASN A 67 -11.63 -4.03 11.44
C ASN A 67 -12.88 -4.86 11.11
N ALA A 68 -13.77 -4.99 12.08
CA ALA A 68 -15.07 -5.61 11.91
C ALA A 68 -16.13 -4.63 12.44
N ASP A 69 -16.81 -3.98 11.51
CA ASP A 69 -17.99 -3.17 11.77
C ASP A 69 -19.25 -4.04 11.58
N GLU A 70 -20.42 -3.55 12.04
CA GLU A 70 -21.70 -4.28 11.96
C GLU A 70 -22.07 -4.71 10.53
N THR A 71 -21.64 -3.95 9.51
CA THR A 71 -21.96 -4.18 8.10
C THR A 71 -20.77 -4.65 7.25
N SER A 72 -19.54 -4.47 7.75
CA SER A 72 -18.36 -4.87 6.99
C SER A 72 -17.20 -5.34 7.86
N ALA A 73 -16.61 -6.48 7.51
CA ALA A 73 -15.39 -6.98 8.14
C ALA A 73 -14.26 -7.01 7.12
N ARG A 74 -13.08 -6.56 7.53
CA ARG A 74 -11.85 -6.58 6.74
C ARG A 74 -10.78 -7.33 7.51
N PHE A 75 -10.02 -8.15 6.79
CA PHE A 75 -8.98 -8.97 7.36
C PHE A 75 -7.78 -9.04 6.42
N CYS A 76 -6.61 -8.67 6.92
CA CYS A 76 -5.38 -8.60 6.15
C CYS A 76 -4.49 -9.82 6.39
N VAL A 77 -4.14 -10.51 5.32
CA VAL A 77 -3.26 -11.68 5.29
C VAL A 77 -1.95 -11.29 4.61
N PRO A 78 -0.84 -11.17 5.36
CA PRO A 78 0.46 -10.86 4.76
C PRO A 78 0.97 -12.07 3.97
N VAL A 79 1.33 -11.85 2.72
CA VAL A 79 1.85 -12.89 1.81
C VAL A 79 3.27 -12.55 1.36
N THR A 80 4.07 -13.59 1.12
CA THR A 80 5.46 -13.46 0.67
C THR A 80 5.72 -14.49 -0.41
N GLY A 81 6.49 -14.09 -1.42
CA GLY A 81 7.21 -15.03 -2.27
C GLY A 81 8.71 -14.73 -2.25
N PRO A 82 9.49 -15.40 -3.11
CA PRO A 82 10.93 -15.19 -3.22
C PRO A 82 11.32 -13.82 -3.80
N LYS A 83 10.46 -13.21 -4.62
CA LYS A 83 10.74 -11.90 -5.25
C LYS A 83 10.36 -10.75 -4.33
N ASP A 84 9.14 -10.76 -3.79
CA ASP A 84 8.64 -9.67 -2.94
C ASP A 84 7.55 -10.13 -1.95
N LYS A 85 6.98 -9.16 -1.23
CA LYS A 85 5.94 -9.30 -0.20
C LYS A 85 4.71 -8.52 -0.64
N GLY A 86 3.54 -9.02 -0.28
CA GLY A 86 2.26 -8.38 -0.54
C GLY A 86 1.30 -8.55 0.63
N GLN A 87 0.11 -7.98 0.48
CA GLN A 87 -0.99 -8.16 1.42
C GLN A 87 -2.23 -8.61 0.65
N LEU A 88 -2.81 -9.72 1.07
CA LEU A 88 -4.11 -10.18 0.61
C LEU A 88 -5.17 -9.65 1.57
N LEU A 89 -6.11 -8.85 1.07
CA LEU A 89 -7.21 -8.33 1.88
C LEU A 89 -8.47 -9.13 1.60
N LEU A 90 -9.05 -9.64 2.68
CA LEU A 90 -10.34 -10.30 2.69
C LEU A 90 -11.34 -9.30 3.24
N GLN A 91 -12.38 -8.99 2.47
CA GLN A 91 -13.42 -8.05 2.84
C GLN A 91 -14.78 -8.75 2.75
N LEU A 92 -15.58 -8.58 3.79
CA LEU A 92 -16.95 -9.03 3.91
C LEU A 92 -17.82 -7.78 3.95
N ASN A 93 -18.77 -7.63 3.04
CA ASN A 93 -19.75 -6.55 3.03
C ASN A 93 -21.15 -7.16 2.91
N ASN A 94 -22.07 -6.95 3.85
CA ASN A 94 -23.46 -7.43 3.76
C ASN A 94 -23.58 -8.90 3.25
N HIS A 95 -22.86 -9.83 3.91
CA HIS A 95 -22.75 -11.25 3.55
C HIS A 95 -22.04 -11.59 2.22
N THR A 96 -21.58 -10.61 1.45
CA THR A 96 -20.72 -10.85 0.28
C THR A 96 -19.25 -10.85 0.68
N PHE A 97 -18.54 -11.92 0.31
CA PHE A 97 -17.09 -12.05 0.52
C PHE A 97 -16.36 -11.64 -0.76
N GLN A 98 -15.46 -10.68 -0.65
CA GLN A 98 -14.61 -10.20 -1.73
C GLN A 98 -13.16 -10.15 -1.24
N TYR A 99 -12.22 -10.53 -2.12
CA TYR A 99 -10.80 -10.39 -1.85
C TYR A 99 -10.14 -9.52 -2.91
N TYR A 100 -9.14 -8.76 -2.50
CA TYR A 100 -8.30 -7.97 -3.40
C TYR A 100 -6.86 -7.97 -2.90
N ILE A 101 -5.96 -7.84 -3.86
CA ILE A 101 -4.53 -7.96 -3.65
C ILE A 101 -3.96 -6.54 -3.58
N ARG A 102 -3.36 -6.17 -2.45
CA ARG A 102 -2.59 -4.92 -2.32
C ARG A 102 -1.13 -5.18 -2.64
N MET A 103 -0.76 -4.92 -3.89
CA MET A 103 0.61 -5.00 -4.38
C MET A 103 0.88 -3.79 -5.27
N PHE A 104 1.96 -3.07 -5.00
CA PHE A 104 2.50 -2.08 -5.93
C PHE A 104 3.13 -2.86 -7.07
N VAL A 105 2.61 -2.81 -8.29
CA VAL A 105 3.20 -3.52 -9.43
C VAL A 105 4.42 -2.73 -9.92
N GLY A 106 5.62 -3.24 -9.64
CA GLY A 106 6.89 -2.61 -10.05
C GLY A 106 8.10 -3.02 -9.19
N THR A 107 9.29 -2.57 -9.55
CA THR A 107 10.52 -2.82 -8.76
C THR A 107 10.52 -2.06 -7.43
N SER A 108 11.34 -2.48 -6.45
CA SER A 108 11.47 -1.72 -5.18
C SER A 108 11.93 -0.27 -5.41
N ARG A 109 12.68 -0.03 -6.49
CA ARG A 109 13.11 1.31 -6.91
C ARG A 109 11.94 2.12 -7.46
N GLU A 110 11.10 1.53 -8.30
CA GLU A 110 9.86 2.15 -8.77
C GLU A 110 8.91 2.47 -7.62
N LYS A 111 8.78 1.55 -6.65
CA LYS A 111 7.98 1.77 -5.44
C LYS A 111 8.49 2.94 -4.62
N PHE A 112 9.82 3.08 -4.53
CA PHE A 112 10.43 4.23 -3.87
C PHE A 112 10.06 5.54 -4.59
N PHE A 113 10.17 5.61 -5.90
CA PHE A 113 9.79 6.81 -6.65
C PHE A 113 8.30 7.10 -6.54
N TYR A 114 7.44 6.07 -6.58
CA TYR A 114 6.00 6.22 -6.45
C TYR A 114 5.57 6.93 -5.17
N HIS A 115 6.14 6.54 -4.02
CA HIS A 115 5.76 7.12 -2.73
C HIS A 115 6.49 8.40 -2.36
N ASN A 116 7.72 8.60 -2.87
CA ASN A 116 8.58 9.71 -2.45
C ASN A 116 8.61 10.87 -3.47
N THR A 117 7.86 10.76 -4.57
CA THR A 117 7.77 11.80 -5.59
C THR A 117 6.31 12.08 -5.98
N LEU A 118 6.10 13.11 -6.79
CA LEU A 118 4.78 13.45 -7.34
C LEU A 118 4.29 12.47 -8.43
N LEU A 119 5.00 11.36 -8.66
CA LEU A 119 4.56 10.32 -9.58
C LEU A 119 3.18 9.75 -9.23
N CYS A 120 2.84 9.67 -7.94
CA CYS A 120 1.52 9.25 -7.47
C CYS A 120 0.38 10.10 -8.06
N LEU A 121 0.61 11.40 -8.28
CA LEU A 121 -0.38 12.28 -8.91
C LEU A 121 -0.59 11.92 -10.37
N VAL A 122 0.48 11.73 -11.15
CA VAL A 122 0.38 11.33 -12.56
C VAL A 122 -0.26 9.93 -12.69
N LYS A 123 0.08 9.01 -11.78
CA LYS A 123 -0.55 7.68 -11.71
C LYS A 123 -2.07 7.77 -11.46
N SER A 124 -2.52 8.73 -10.66
CA SER A 124 -3.95 8.94 -10.40
C SER A 124 -4.75 9.35 -11.64
N LEU A 125 -4.07 9.84 -12.70
CA LEU A 125 -4.69 10.24 -13.96
C LEU A 125 -4.85 9.06 -14.93
N GLN A 126 -4.43 7.85 -14.55
CA GLN A 126 -4.55 6.66 -15.39
C GLN A 126 -6.04 6.35 -15.71
N ASN A 127 -6.29 5.89 -16.93
CA ASN A 127 -7.60 5.70 -17.54
C ASN A 127 -8.38 7.00 -17.81
N ARG A 128 -7.69 8.13 -17.96
CA ARG A 128 -8.28 9.41 -18.38
C ARG A 128 -7.59 9.94 -19.63
N ASN A 129 -8.27 10.83 -20.33
CA ASN A 129 -7.65 11.59 -21.40
C ASN A 129 -6.81 12.71 -20.79
N ILE A 130 -5.54 12.78 -21.17
CA ILE A 130 -4.60 13.77 -20.68
C ILE A 130 -3.93 14.48 -21.85
N THR A 131 -3.36 15.65 -21.56
CA THR A 131 -2.43 16.34 -22.47
C THR A 131 -1.06 16.38 -21.82
N VAL A 132 -0.02 16.12 -22.60
CA VAL A 132 1.37 16.06 -22.14
C VAL A 132 2.21 16.94 -23.05
N ASP A 133 2.85 17.97 -22.47
CA ASP A 133 3.81 18.79 -23.18
C ASP A 133 5.17 18.11 -23.13
N LEU A 134 5.80 18.03 -24.29
CA LEU A 134 7.12 17.44 -24.46
C LEU A 134 8.20 18.53 -24.43
N ARG A 135 9.45 18.10 -24.24
CA ARG A 135 10.61 19.01 -24.08
C ARG A 135 11.05 19.69 -25.38
N ASP A 136 10.62 19.16 -26.50
CA ASP A 136 10.83 19.72 -27.85
C ASP A 136 9.69 20.68 -28.25
N ASP A 137 8.89 21.13 -27.28
CA ASP A 137 7.77 22.05 -27.45
C ASP A 137 6.64 21.49 -28.34
N SER A 138 6.65 20.19 -28.59
CA SER A 138 5.51 19.42 -29.09
C SER A 138 4.58 19.00 -27.93
N TYR A 139 3.37 18.55 -28.24
CA TYR A 139 2.45 18.04 -27.22
C TYR A 139 1.69 16.80 -27.71
N VAL A 140 1.22 15.99 -26.76
CA VAL A 140 0.46 14.76 -27.02
C VAL A 140 -0.83 14.77 -26.21
N CYS A 141 -1.94 14.57 -26.89
CA CYS A 141 -3.25 14.39 -26.28
C CYS A 141 -3.68 12.93 -26.47
N GLY A 142 -4.17 12.24 -25.44
CA GLY A 142 -4.62 10.85 -25.61
C GLY A 142 -5.14 10.21 -24.35
N HIS A 143 -5.60 8.97 -24.45
CA HIS A 143 -6.07 8.18 -23.32
C HIS A 143 -4.89 7.54 -22.59
N LEU A 144 -4.67 7.88 -21.32
CA LEU A 144 -3.54 7.36 -20.55
C LEU A 144 -3.81 5.93 -20.06
N ASP A 145 -3.22 4.94 -20.73
CA ASP A 145 -3.40 3.53 -20.37
C ASP A 145 -2.58 3.16 -19.13
N THR A 146 -1.28 3.48 -19.14
CA THR A 146 -0.37 3.10 -18.06
C THR A 146 0.67 4.18 -17.77
N VAL A 147 0.98 4.30 -16.48
CA VAL A 147 2.09 5.12 -15.95
C VAL A 147 3.03 4.18 -15.20
N ASP A 148 4.28 4.15 -15.62
CA ASP A 148 5.34 3.36 -15.01
C ASP A 148 5.95 4.08 -13.78
N GLY A 149 6.68 3.34 -12.93
CA GLY A 149 7.39 3.85 -11.76
C GLY A 149 8.51 4.86 -12.05
N PHE A 150 8.86 5.06 -13.33
CA PHE A 150 9.79 6.08 -13.80
C PHE A 150 9.12 7.21 -14.59
N MET A 151 7.79 7.33 -14.55
CA MET A 151 6.98 8.31 -15.29
C MET A 151 7.01 8.12 -16.82
N ASN A 152 7.27 6.90 -17.30
CA ASN A 152 7.00 6.58 -18.70
C ASN A 152 5.48 6.44 -18.88
N LEU A 153 4.95 6.98 -19.97
CA LEU A 153 3.52 7.00 -20.26
C LEU A 153 3.23 6.18 -21.51
N SER A 154 2.24 5.30 -21.43
CA SER A 154 1.65 4.66 -22.60
C SER A 154 0.24 5.21 -22.78
N LEU A 155 -0.03 5.75 -23.97
CA LEU A 155 -1.30 6.34 -24.35
C LEU A 155 -1.93 5.55 -25.50
N SER A 156 -3.25 5.40 -25.48
CA SER A 156 -4.04 4.92 -26.60
C SER A 156 -4.83 6.04 -27.25
N LYS A 157 -5.13 5.90 -28.55
CA LYS A 157 -5.87 6.90 -29.36
C LYS A 157 -5.28 8.31 -29.18
N ALA A 158 -3.97 8.41 -29.34
CA ALA A 158 -3.23 9.63 -29.11
C ALA A 158 -3.12 10.47 -30.38
N VAL A 159 -3.10 11.79 -30.19
CA VAL A 159 -2.82 12.80 -31.21
C VAL A 159 -1.54 13.50 -30.78
N TYR A 160 -0.50 13.36 -31.58
CA TYR A 160 0.75 14.09 -31.43
C TYR A 160 0.71 15.34 -32.30
N CYS A 161 1.04 16.49 -31.71
CA CYS A 161 1.09 17.76 -32.41
C CYS A 161 2.52 18.30 -32.37
N ASP A 162 3.10 18.45 -33.56
CA ASP A 162 4.43 19.05 -33.71
C ASP A 162 4.38 20.57 -33.46
N THR A 163 5.56 21.18 -33.27
CA THR A 163 5.78 22.63 -33.16
C THR A 163 5.17 23.43 -34.32
N ARG A 164 4.98 22.79 -35.47
CA ARG A 164 4.36 23.36 -36.68
C ARG A 164 2.84 23.19 -36.72
N GLN A 165 2.21 22.70 -35.65
CA GLN A 165 0.78 22.39 -35.53
C GLN A 165 0.28 21.31 -36.49
N ASN A 166 1.18 20.46 -36.97
CA ASN A 166 0.77 19.27 -37.73
C ASN A 166 0.33 18.18 -36.73
N GLU A 167 -0.85 17.61 -36.95
CA GLU A 167 -1.43 16.57 -36.11
C GLU A 167 -1.20 15.18 -36.71
N PHE A 168 -0.77 14.25 -35.87
CA PHE A 168 -0.51 12.87 -36.24
C PHE A 168 -1.24 11.94 -35.27
N LEU A 169 -2.13 11.11 -35.79
CA LEU A 169 -2.90 10.16 -34.99
C LEU A 169 -2.13 8.85 -34.83
N PHE A 170 -2.14 8.33 -33.61
CA PHE A 170 -1.52 7.07 -33.24
C PHE A 170 -2.49 6.22 -32.42
N GLU A 171 -2.59 4.94 -32.74
CA GLU A 171 -3.37 4.00 -31.92
C GLU A 171 -2.72 3.78 -30.55
N ASN A 172 -1.39 3.68 -30.54
CA ASN A 172 -0.57 3.51 -29.34
C ASN A 172 0.61 4.48 -29.41
N PHE A 173 0.83 5.25 -28.35
CA PHE A 173 1.90 6.24 -28.27
C PHE A 173 2.65 6.11 -26.93
N PHE A 174 3.96 5.91 -26.99
CA PHE A 174 4.79 5.74 -25.80
C PHE A 174 5.71 6.95 -25.60
N ILE A 175 5.63 7.56 -24.43
CA ILE A 175 6.42 8.72 -24.04
C ILE A 175 7.41 8.32 -22.95
N GLN A 176 8.69 8.52 -23.23
CA GLN A 176 9.73 8.38 -22.21
C GLN A 176 9.70 9.57 -21.25
N SER A 177 9.90 9.31 -19.96
CA SER A 177 9.88 10.34 -18.92
C SER A 177 10.85 11.50 -19.17
N ARG A 178 12.00 11.21 -19.78
CA ARG A 178 13.01 12.22 -20.14
C ARG A 178 12.52 13.26 -21.15
N ASN A 179 11.48 12.96 -21.91
CA ASN A 179 10.91 13.86 -22.92
C ASN A 179 9.70 14.62 -22.37
N ILE A 180 9.19 14.27 -21.20
CA ILE A 180 8.05 14.94 -20.58
C ILE A 180 8.54 16.27 -19.98
N ARG A 181 7.79 17.34 -20.26
CA ARG A 181 7.96 18.66 -19.65
C ARG A 181 6.84 18.96 -18.68
N TYR A 182 5.59 18.91 -19.14
CA TYR A 182 4.41 19.14 -18.31
C TYR A 182 3.35 18.08 -18.58
N VAL A 183 2.60 17.72 -17.52
CA VAL A 183 1.39 16.92 -17.63
C VAL A 183 0.25 17.83 -17.22
N HIS A 184 -0.68 18.06 -18.14
CA HIS A 184 -1.86 18.89 -17.89
C HIS A 184 -2.82 18.13 -16.99
N ILE A 185 -3.15 18.73 -15.85
CA ILE A 185 -4.09 18.18 -14.88
C ILE A 185 -5.47 18.81 -15.15
N PRO A 186 -6.48 18.00 -15.48
CA PRO A 186 -7.86 18.49 -15.63
C PRO A 186 -8.37 19.24 -14.40
N GLU A 187 -9.16 20.29 -14.62
CA GLU A 187 -9.69 21.17 -13.55
C GLU A 187 -10.68 20.47 -12.62
N ASP A 188 -11.34 19.39 -13.07
CA ASP A 188 -12.27 18.58 -12.27
C ASP A 188 -11.56 17.77 -11.18
N ILE A 189 -10.22 17.74 -11.18
CA ILE A 189 -9.42 16.89 -10.32
C ILE A 189 -8.82 17.67 -9.15
N SER A 190 -9.23 17.29 -7.94
CA SER A 190 -8.53 17.71 -6.72
C SER A 190 -7.18 17.01 -6.61
N ILE A 191 -6.10 17.78 -6.83
CA ILE A 191 -4.71 17.31 -6.76
C ILE A 191 -4.42 16.64 -5.40
N ILE A 192 -4.80 17.30 -4.31
CA ILE A 192 -4.49 16.84 -2.96
C ILE A 192 -5.25 15.56 -2.62
N ASP A 193 -6.51 15.46 -3.02
CA ASP A 193 -7.31 14.27 -2.72
C ASP A 193 -6.82 13.08 -3.54
N ASN A 194 -6.39 13.29 -4.78
CA ASN A 194 -5.78 12.25 -5.59
C ASN A 194 -4.45 11.76 -5.01
N ILE A 195 -3.57 12.67 -4.58
CA ILE A 195 -2.31 12.29 -3.90
C ILE A 195 -2.63 11.50 -2.64
N LYS A 196 -3.56 11.99 -1.80
CA LYS A 196 -3.99 11.29 -0.60
C LYS A 196 -4.51 9.91 -0.95
N ASN A 197 -5.41 9.78 -1.92
CA ASN A 197 -6.00 8.51 -2.31
C ASN A 197 -4.94 7.53 -2.81
N GLU A 198 -3.99 7.95 -3.65
CA GLU A 198 -2.94 7.06 -4.15
C GLU A 198 -1.90 6.69 -3.08
N VAL A 199 -1.50 7.65 -2.25
CA VAL A 199 -0.61 7.37 -1.12
C VAL A 199 -1.30 6.49 -0.08
N HIS A 200 -2.58 6.70 0.22
CA HIS A 200 -3.37 5.97 1.22
C HIS A 200 -3.94 4.63 0.73
N LYS A 201 -4.16 4.45 -0.58
CA LYS A 201 -4.50 3.13 -1.16
C LYS A 201 -3.41 2.11 -0.84
N GLU A 202 -2.15 2.55 -0.80
CA GLU A 202 -1.01 1.73 -0.38
C GLU A 202 -0.68 1.87 1.11
N ASN A 203 -0.90 3.06 1.68
CA ASN A 203 -0.78 3.35 3.11
C ASN A 203 -2.15 3.33 3.81
N MET A 204 -2.89 2.23 3.72
CA MET A 204 -3.70 1.84 4.88
C MET A 204 -2.72 1.21 5.86
N LYS A 205 -2.17 2.13 6.65
CA LYS A 205 -1.00 2.02 7.54
C LYS A 205 -1.27 0.88 8.54
N HIS A 206 -0.35 -0.05 8.74
CA HIS A 206 0.67 0.05 9.79
C HIS A 206 1.01 1.49 10.20
N THR A 207 0.20 2.10 11.07
CA THR A 207 0.84 2.96 12.05
C THR A 207 1.63 2.00 12.93
N ASN A 208 2.96 2.16 12.92
CA ASN A 208 3.68 1.63 14.07
C ASN A 208 3.07 2.36 15.27
N PRO A 209 2.47 1.67 16.25
CA PRO A 209 2.01 2.34 17.45
C PRO A 209 3.17 3.17 17.96
N LYS A 210 2.93 4.46 18.27
CA LYS A 210 3.97 5.38 18.77
C LYS A 210 4.84 4.58 19.75
N PRO A 211 6.18 4.54 19.55
CA PRO A 211 7.04 3.66 20.35
C PRO A 211 6.72 3.93 21.82
N LYS A 212 6.27 2.90 22.54
CA LYS A 212 5.90 3.05 23.96
C LYS A 212 7.10 3.69 24.65
N LYS A 213 6.90 4.87 25.26
CA LYS A 213 7.97 5.57 25.98
C LYS A 213 8.63 4.58 26.94
N SER A 214 9.95 4.44 26.84
CA SER A 214 10.73 3.56 27.70
C SER A 214 10.39 3.86 29.17
N ARG A 215 10.35 2.82 30.01
CA ARG A 215 10.16 2.97 31.47
C ARG A 215 11.12 4.02 32.07
N LYS A 216 12.33 4.14 31.51
CA LYS A 216 13.32 5.16 31.88
C LYS A 216 12.85 6.57 31.52
N ALA A 217 12.32 6.77 30.32
CA ALA A 217 11.80 8.07 29.87
C ALA A 217 10.60 8.54 30.69
N THR A 218 9.69 7.61 31.06
CA THR A 218 8.55 7.91 31.92
C THR A 218 8.99 8.28 33.35
N LYS A 219 9.98 7.56 33.90
CA LYS A 219 10.54 7.86 35.23
C LYS A 219 11.27 9.21 35.28
N ALA A 220 12.05 9.52 34.24
CA ALA A 220 12.74 10.80 34.11
C ALA A 220 11.75 11.98 34.03
N LEU A 221 10.65 11.83 33.29
CA LEU A 221 9.60 12.85 33.21
C LEU A 221 8.94 13.10 34.58
N GLN A 222 8.63 12.03 35.32
CA GLN A 222 8.09 12.15 36.68
C GLN A 222 9.06 12.84 37.64
N GLN A 223 10.35 12.53 37.57
CA GLN A 223 11.36 13.20 38.39
C GLN A 223 11.48 14.68 38.01
N HIS A 224 11.54 14.98 36.72
CA HIS A 224 11.58 16.36 36.22
C HIS A 224 10.38 17.17 36.74
N MET A 225 9.16 16.66 36.61
CA MET A 225 7.96 17.35 37.11
C MET A 225 7.99 17.56 38.63
N LYS A 226 8.49 16.58 39.40
CA LYS A 226 8.68 16.75 40.85
C LYS A 226 9.72 17.82 41.18
N THR A 227 10.83 17.86 40.45
CA THR A 227 11.87 18.86 40.66
C THR A 227 11.38 20.27 40.31
N VAL A 228 10.66 20.42 39.19
CA VAL A 228 10.08 21.71 38.78
C VAL A 228 9.08 22.20 39.83
N ALA A 229 8.18 21.32 40.32
CA ALA A 229 7.24 21.66 41.37
C ALA A 229 7.89 22.01 42.73
N MET A 230 9.14 21.58 42.97
CA MET A 230 9.92 21.97 44.15
C MET A 230 10.63 23.31 43.99
N LEU A 231 10.88 23.75 42.75
CA LEU A 231 11.53 25.03 42.43
C LEU A 231 10.55 26.20 42.35
N GLU A 232 9.25 25.92 42.17
CA GLU A 232 8.17 26.92 42.14
C GLU A 232 7.67 27.32 43.55
N LYS A 233 8.41 26.96 44.62
CA LYS A 233 8.21 27.42 46.00
C LYS A 233 9.37 28.31 46.43
#